data_AF-A0AAP0HUI8-F1
#
_entry.id   AF-A0AAP0HUI8-F1
#
_cell.length_a   1.000
_cell.length_b   1.000
_cell.length_c   1.000
_cell.angle_alpha   90.00
_cell.angle_beta   90.00
_cell.angle_gamma   90.00
#
_symmetry.space_group_name_H-M   'P 1'
#
loop_
_entity.id
_entity.type
_entity.pdbx_description
1 polymer ?
#
loop_
_entity_poly.entity_id
_entity_poly.type
_entity_poly.pdbx_seq_one_letter_code
_entity_poly.pdbx_strand_id
1 'polypeptide(L)'
;MEEIVDGVNNISIADLHKKNRIQVSNTKKPLFFYVNLAKRYMQQHSEVELSALGMAIATVVTIAEILKNNGLAIEKKIATSTVDMRDESRGRPIQKAKIEIVLGKTENFDELMAAAAEEREAAESEDQS
;
A
#
# COMPACT_ATOMS: atom_id res chain seq x y z
N MET A 1 -31.02 26.43 -19.60
CA MET A 1 -30.25 27.07 -18.52
C MET A 1 -29.18 26.09 -18.14
N GLU A 2 -27.98 26.40 -18.61
CA GLU A 2 -26.74 25.65 -18.54
C GLU A 2 -26.21 25.49 -17.12
N GLU A 3 -25.38 24.45 -16.95
CA GLU A 3 -24.27 24.28 -16.00
C GLU A 3 -24.66 24.13 -14.50
N ILE A 4 -24.06 23.23 -13.72
CA ILE A 4 -22.64 22.87 -13.63
C ILE A 4 -22.52 21.37 -13.28
N VAL A 5 -21.93 20.60 -14.20
CA VAL A 5 -21.49 19.21 -13.99
C VAL A 5 -19.97 19.19 -13.80
N ASP A 6 -19.43 19.91 -12.82
CA ASP A 6 -17.98 19.89 -12.58
C ASP A 6 -17.67 19.94 -11.10
N GLY A 7 -17.16 18.83 -10.57
CA GLY A 7 -16.80 18.77 -9.17
C GLY A 7 -16.22 17.46 -8.66
N VAL A 8 -15.74 16.56 -9.53
CA VAL A 8 -14.90 15.43 -9.10
C VAL A 8 -13.97 15.04 -10.26
N ASN A 9 -12.88 15.77 -10.53
CA ASN A 9 -11.82 15.28 -11.42
C ASN A 9 -10.48 16.03 -11.29
N ASN A 10 -10.04 16.33 -10.06
CA ASN A 10 -8.65 16.71 -9.79
C ASN A 10 -7.86 15.62 -9.05
N ILE A 11 -8.24 14.35 -9.24
CA ILE A 11 -7.23 13.29 -9.18
C ILE A 11 -6.61 13.30 -10.57
N SER A 12 -5.33 13.65 -10.67
CA SER A 12 -4.58 13.54 -11.93
C SER A 12 -4.88 12.15 -12.50
N ILE A 13 -5.47 12.06 -13.70
CA ILE A 13 -5.91 10.79 -14.30
C ILE A 13 -4.73 9.78 -14.40
N ALA A 14 -3.50 10.29 -14.39
CA ALA A 14 -2.26 9.52 -14.26
C ALA A 14 -2.16 8.72 -12.94
N ASP A 15 -2.69 9.23 -11.83
CA ASP A 15 -2.64 8.55 -10.54
C ASP A 15 -3.70 7.45 -10.43
N LEU A 16 -4.86 7.53 -11.09
CA LEU A 16 -5.93 6.53 -10.95
C LEU A 16 -5.53 5.11 -11.38
N HIS A 17 -4.49 4.95 -12.21
CA HIS A 17 -4.16 3.67 -12.85
C HIS A 17 -2.73 3.17 -12.61
N LYS A 18 -2.04 3.63 -11.55
CA LYS A 18 -0.78 2.97 -11.16
C LYS A 18 -1.09 1.55 -10.71
N LYS A 19 -0.68 0.57 -11.53
CA LYS A 19 -0.88 -0.87 -11.30
C LYS A 19 -0.22 -1.35 -10.00
N ASN A 20 0.71 -0.59 -9.45
CA ASN A 20 1.47 -0.89 -8.24
C ASN A 20 1.07 -0.08 -7.00
N ARG A 21 -0.15 0.49 -6.95
CA ARG A 21 -0.65 1.18 -5.75
C ARG A 21 -1.56 0.31 -4.89
N ILE A 22 -1.33 0.33 -3.59
CA ILE A 22 -2.14 -0.30 -2.56
C ILE A 22 -2.76 0.79 -1.67
N GLN A 23 -4.09 0.79 -1.59
CA GLN A 23 -4.84 1.60 -0.63
C GLN A 23 -5.18 0.75 0.58
N VAL A 24 -4.61 1.09 1.72
CA VAL A 24 -4.79 0.38 2.98
C VAL A 24 -5.96 0.97 3.74
N SER A 25 -6.86 0.08 4.18
CA SER A 25 -7.99 0.41 5.04
C SER A 25 -7.97 -0.44 6.31
N ASN A 26 -8.41 0.15 7.43
CA ASN A 26 -8.20 -0.39 8.78
C ASN A 26 -9.02 -1.66 9.10
N THR A 27 -10.15 -1.90 8.44
CA THR A 27 -11.13 -2.91 8.92
C THR A 27 -11.42 -4.07 7.98
N LYS A 28 -10.79 -4.12 6.80
CA LYS A 28 -11.20 -5.09 5.75
C LYS A 28 -10.30 -6.29 5.58
N LYS A 29 -9.01 -6.18 5.94
CA LYS A 29 -8.00 -7.21 5.67
C LYS A 29 -6.95 -7.28 6.79
N PRO A 30 -6.43 -8.47 7.12
CA PRO A 30 -5.35 -8.62 8.09
C PRO A 30 -4.06 -7.96 7.62
N LEU A 31 -3.16 -7.60 8.54
CA LEU A 31 -1.89 -6.89 8.24
C LEU A 31 -1.07 -7.59 7.14
N PHE A 32 -0.85 -8.89 7.28
CA PHE A 32 -0.04 -9.67 6.34
C PHE A 32 -0.63 -9.80 4.94
N PHE A 33 -1.93 -9.55 4.75
CA PHE A 33 -2.49 -9.45 3.41
C PHE A 33 -1.82 -8.33 2.62
N TYR A 34 -1.67 -7.14 3.22
CA TYR A 34 -1.05 -6.01 2.54
C TYR A 34 0.46 -6.17 2.40
N VAL A 35 1.13 -6.79 3.38
CA VAL A 35 2.56 -7.13 3.29
C VAL A 35 2.80 -8.05 2.09
N ASN A 36 2.02 -9.12 1.95
CA ASN A 36 2.17 -10.08 0.85
C ASN A 36 1.78 -9.46 -0.50
N LEU A 37 0.75 -8.61 -0.54
CA LEU A 37 0.38 -7.88 -1.74
C LEU A 37 1.49 -6.91 -2.18
N ALA A 38 2.13 -6.22 -1.25
CA ALA A 38 3.25 -5.34 -1.53
C ALA A 38 4.47 -6.11 -2.08
N LYS A 39 4.79 -7.27 -1.52
CA LYS A 39 5.82 -8.18 -2.07
C LYS A 39 5.51 -8.55 -3.51
N ARG A 40 4.26 -8.97 -3.80
CA ARG A 40 3.82 -9.33 -5.17
C ARG A 40 3.91 -8.16 -6.14
N TYR A 41 3.51 -6.96 -5.72
CA TYR A 41 3.58 -5.77 -6.57
C TYR A 41 5.02 -5.36 -6.87
N MET A 42 5.91 -5.43 -5.87
CA MET A 42 7.33 -5.19 -6.10
C MET A 42 7.93 -6.25 -7.03
N GLN A 43 7.56 -7.53 -6.92
CA GLN A 43 7.97 -8.56 -7.89
C GLN A 43 7.60 -8.19 -9.35
N GLN A 44 6.41 -7.63 -9.56
CA GLN A 44 5.89 -7.31 -10.90
C GLN A 44 6.34 -5.95 -11.46
N HIS A 45 6.60 -4.97 -10.58
CA HIS A 45 6.76 -3.56 -10.96
C HIS A 45 7.99 -2.89 -10.36
N SER A 46 8.85 -3.63 -9.65
CA SER A 46 10.05 -3.17 -8.91
C SER A 46 9.79 -2.19 -7.76
N GLU A 47 8.62 -1.58 -7.72
CA GLU A 47 8.18 -0.61 -6.72
C GLU A 47 6.72 -0.82 -6.34
N VAL A 48 6.35 -0.35 -5.15
CA VAL A 48 4.97 -0.31 -4.67
C VAL A 48 4.68 1.02 -3.99
N GLU A 49 3.49 1.56 -4.23
CA GLU A 49 2.98 2.76 -3.58
C GLU A 49 1.94 2.37 -2.52
N LEU A 50 2.21 2.62 -1.25
CA LEU A 50 1.30 2.39 -0.13
C LEU A 50 0.63 3.70 0.26
N SER A 51 -0.69 3.71 0.37
CA SER A 51 -1.44 4.90 0.79
C SER A 51 -2.53 4.58 1.80
N ALA A 52 -2.76 5.50 2.75
CA ALA A 52 -3.80 5.36 3.75
C ALA A 52 -4.31 6.72 4.25
N LEU A 53 -5.51 6.70 4.85
CA LEU A 53 -6.16 7.85 5.45
C LEU A 53 -6.44 7.62 6.94
N GLY A 54 -6.22 8.65 7.76
CA GLY A 54 -6.57 8.66 9.18
C GLY A 54 -5.99 7.47 9.95
N MET A 55 -6.85 6.69 10.63
CA MET A 55 -6.41 5.57 11.47
C MET A 55 -5.63 4.48 10.72
N ALA A 56 -5.84 4.32 9.41
CA ALA A 56 -5.12 3.32 8.61
C ALA A 56 -3.64 3.71 8.33
N ILE A 57 -3.23 4.94 8.67
CA ILE A 57 -1.84 5.39 8.51
C ILE A 57 -0.89 4.49 9.31
N ALA A 58 -1.26 4.12 10.54
CA ALA A 58 -0.45 3.23 11.38
C ALA A 58 -0.17 1.90 10.68
N THR A 59 -1.17 1.30 10.03
CA THR A 59 -1.02 0.05 9.27
C THR A 59 -0.01 0.21 8.13
N VAL A 60 -0.06 1.31 7.38
CA VAL A 60 0.89 1.57 6.28
C VAL A 60 2.32 1.70 6.80
N VAL A 61 2.52 2.40 7.92
CA VAL A 61 3.83 2.52 8.57
C VAL A 61 4.34 1.13 8.97
N THR A 62 3.52 0.32 9.65
CA THR A 62 3.89 -1.04 10.04
C THR A 62 4.24 -1.93 8.83
N ILE A 63 3.50 -1.83 7.73
CA ILE A 63 3.82 -2.59 6.50
C ILE A 63 5.18 -2.18 5.96
N ALA A 64 5.46 -0.87 5.87
CA ALA A 64 6.74 -0.37 5.39
C ALA A 64 7.89 -0.81 6.31
N GLU A 65 7.71 -0.74 7.63
CA GLU A 65 8.69 -1.19 8.61
C GLU A 65 9.00 -2.69 8.47
N ILE A 66 7.97 -3.54 8.35
CA ILE A 66 8.16 -4.99 8.14
C ILE A 66 9.00 -5.25 6.88
N LEU A 67 8.67 -4.59 5.77
CA LEU A 67 9.37 -4.80 4.50
C LEU A 67 10.83 -4.31 4.56
N LYS A 68 11.09 -3.17 5.20
CA LYS A 68 12.44 -2.64 5.38
C LYS A 68 13.28 -3.49 6.33
N ASN A 69 12.72 -3.86 7.49
CA ASN A 69 13.44 -4.63 8.51
C ASN A 69 13.79 -6.03 8.04
N ASN A 70 12.95 -6.62 7.18
CA ASN A 70 13.23 -7.91 6.55
C ASN A 70 14.20 -7.79 5.35
N GLY A 71 14.77 -6.61 5.09
CA GLY A 71 15.71 -6.39 3.99
C GLY A 71 15.11 -6.49 2.59
N LEU A 72 13.78 -6.42 2.45
CA LEU A 72 13.08 -6.56 1.16
C LEU A 72 12.90 -5.23 0.43
N ALA A 73 12.84 -4.12 1.16
CA ALA A 73 12.52 -2.84 0.56
C ALA A 73 13.37 -1.68 1.08
N ILE A 74 13.55 -0.69 0.22
CA ILE A 74 14.05 0.64 0.55
C ILE A 74 12.94 1.67 0.30
N GLU A 75 12.86 2.70 1.14
CA GLU A 75 11.99 3.84 0.92
C GLU A 75 12.55 4.74 -0.19
N LYS A 76 11.69 5.09 -1.15
CA LYS A 76 11.98 6.07 -2.20
C LYS A 76 11.32 7.41 -1.92
N LYS A 77 10.13 7.39 -1.33
CA LYS A 77 9.36 8.59 -0.98
C LYS A 77 8.50 8.31 0.25
N ILE A 78 8.43 9.28 1.15
CA ILE A 78 7.45 9.34 2.24
C ILE A 78 6.83 10.73 2.19
N ALA A 79 5.52 10.80 2.00
CA ALA A 79 4.79 12.06 1.96
C ALA A 79 3.53 11.97 2.82
N THR A 80 3.26 13.04 3.57
CA THR A 80 2.01 13.23 4.28
C THR A 80 1.33 14.48 3.76
N SER A 81 0.00 14.45 3.73
CA SER A 81 -0.82 15.58 3.32
C SER A 81 -2.15 15.55 4.05
N THR A 82 -2.92 16.61 3.92
CA THR A 82 -4.31 16.66 4.34
C THR A 82 -5.19 16.70 3.09
N VAL A 83 -6.21 15.86 3.03
CA VAL A 83 -7.17 15.81 1.93
C VAL A 83 -8.58 16.07 2.44
N ASP A 84 -9.35 16.83 1.67
CA ASP A 84 -10.78 17.02 1.93
C ASP A 84 -11.54 15.78 1.45
N MET A 85 -12.33 15.18 2.34
CA MET A 85 -13.26 14.11 1.99
C MET A 85 -14.70 14.55 2.20
N ARG A 86 -15.54 14.23 1.21
CA ARG A 86 -16.98 14.42 1.30
C ARG A 86 -17.55 13.40 2.26
N ASP A 87 -18.18 13.88 3.33
CA ASP A 87 -18.99 13.06 4.22
C ASP A 87 -20.47 13.37 3.94
N GLU A 88 -21.15 12.43 3.28
CA GLU A 88 -22.57 12.55 2.92
C GLU A 88 -23.47 12.68 4.17
N SER A 89 -23.00 12.21 5.34
CA SER A 89 -23.77 12.28 6.58
C SER A 89 -23.66 13.63 7.32
N ARG A 90 -22.59 14.40 7.06
CA ARG A 90 -22.27 15.62 7.83
C ARG A 90 -22.45 16.93 7.05
N GLY A 91 -22.80 16.87 5.77
CA GLY A 91 -23.12 18.05 4.94
C GLY A 91 -21.95 19.01 4.69
N ARG A 92 -20.77 18.78 5.27
CA ARG A 92 -19.54 19.55 5.09
C ARG A 92 -18.33 18.63 4.84
N PRO A 93 -17.35 19.05 4.03
CA PRO A 93 -16.10 18.31 3.85
C PRO A 93 -15.37 18.12 5.18
N ILE A 94 -14.71 16.97 5.33
CA ILE A 94 -13.87 16.64 6.48
C ILE A 94 -12.44 16.47 6.01
N GLN A 95 -11.52 17.18 6.64
CA GLN A 95 -10.10 17.01 6.43
C GLN A 95 -9.60 15.72 7.09
N LYS A 96 -8.94 14.86 6.30
CA LYS A 96 -8.23 13.69 6.82
C LYS A 96 -6.76 13.74 6.42
N ALA A 97 -5.90 13.36 7.36
CA ALA A 97 -4.51 13.07 7.07
C ALA A 97 -4.43 11.91 6.07
N LYS A 98 -3.53 12.05 5.10
CA LYS A 98 -3.16 11.06 4.09
C LYS A 98 -1.67 10.81 4.16
N ILE A 99 -1.27 9.55 4.06
CA ILE A 99 0.13 9.15 3.87
C ILE A 99 0.29 8.45 2.53
N GLU A 100 1.45 8.65 1.90
CA GLU A 100 1.90 7.98 0.68
C GLU A 100 3.36 7.57 0.86
N ILE A 101 3.64 6.27 0.79
CA ILE A 101 5.00 5.71 0.87
C ILE A 101 5.28 4.94 -0.41
N VAL A 102 6.35 5.31 -1.12
CA VAL A 102 6.87 4.54 -2.24
C VAL A 102 8.04 3.70 -1.74
N LEU A 103 7.95 2.40 -1.94
CA LEU A 103 9.00 1.44 -1.63
C LEU A 103 9.53 0.84 -2.94
N GLY A 104 10.83 0.64 -3.03
CA GLY A 104 11.47 -0.13 -4.09
C GLY A 104 12.14 -1.39 -3.55
N LYS A 105 12.33 -2.38 -4.42
CA LYS A 105 13.12 -3.57 -4.11
C LYS A 105 14.53 -3.19 -3.64
N THR A 106 15.04 -3.94 -2.67
CA THR A 106 16.48 -4.05 -2.40
C THR A 106 17.15 -4.96 -3.44
N GLU A 107 18.48 -4.96 -3.45
CA GLU A 107 19.27 -5.89 -4.27
C GLU A 107 19.02 -7.36 -3.86
N ASN A 108 18.81 -7.60 -2.57
CA ASN A 108 18.59 -8.95 -2.01
C ASN A 108 17.13 -9.42 -2.12
N PHE A 109 16.24 -8.64 -2.72
CA PHE A 109 14.80 -8.90 -2.68
C PHE A 109 14.43 -10.24 -3.32
N ASP A 110 14.94 -10.53 -4.52
CA ASP A 110 14.55 -11.74 -5.25
C ASP A 110 15.12 -13.00 -4.58
N GLU A 111 16.33 -12.93 -4.01
CA GLU A 111 16.94 -14.00 -3.22
C GLU A 111 16.15 -14.31 -1.95
N LEU A 112 15.79 -13.30 -1.17
CA LEU A 112 15.01 -13.46 0.05
C LEU A 112 13.59 -13.97 -0.23
N MET A 113 13.01 -13.61 -1.37
CA MET A 113 11.71 -14.12 -1.79
C MET A 113 11.76 -15.59 -2.23
N ALA A 114 12.85 -16.03 -2.85
CA ALA A 114 13.07 -17.43 -3.21
C ALA A 114 13.31 -18.30 -1.98
N ALA A 115 14.21 -17.87 -1.08
CA ALA A 115 14.48 -18.59 0.17
C ALA A 115 13.20 -18.77 1.03
N ALA A 116 12.37 -17.72 1.13
CA ALA A 116 11.11 -17.80 1.86
C ALA A 116 10.04 -18.69 1.18
N ALA A 117 10.18 -18.99 -0.12
CA ALA A 117 9.32 -19.95 -0.80
C ALA A 117 9.77 -21.38 -0.51
N GLU A 118 11.08 -21.65 -0.59
CA GLU A 118 11.68 -22.94 -0.25
C GLU A 118 11.40 -23.35 1.20
N GLU A 119 11.54 -22.42 2.16
CA GLU A 119 11.22 -22.68 3.57
C GLU A 119 9.75 -23.06 3.79
N ARG A 120 8.82 -22.48 3.01
CA ARG A 120 7.39 -22.82 3.10
C ARG A 120 7.10 -24.19 2.52
N GLU A 121 7.70 -24.51 1.38
CA GLU A 121 7.56 -25.83 0.75
C GLU A 121 8.13 -26.94 1.65
N ALA A 122 9.25 -26.69 2.32
CA ALA A 122 9.84 -27.61 3.30
C ALA A 122 8.89 -27.82 4.50
N ALA A 123 8.37 -26.74 5.09
CA ALA A 123 7.45 -26.82 6.22
C ALA A 123 6.13 -27.56 5.88
N GLU A 124 5.61 -27.39 4.67
CA GLU A 124 4.41 -28.10 4.20
C GLU A 124 4.66 -29.60 3.95
N SER A 125 5.90 -29.99 3.65
CA SER A 125 6.28 -31.40 3.46
C SER A 125 6.48 -32.16 4.79
N GLU A 126 6.92 -31.46 5.84
CA GLU A 126 7.12 -32.05 7.17
C GLU A 126 5.80 -32.28 7.93
N ASP A 127 4.79 -31.42 7.73
CA ASP A 127 3.47 -31.53 8.39
C ASP A 127 2.54 -32.60 7.76
N GLN A 128 2.96 -33.17 6.61
CA GLN A 128 2.26 -34.25 5.91
C GLN A 128 2.88 -35.64 6.12
N SER A 129 3.93 -35.75 6.96
CA SER A 129 4.65 -37.00 7.29
C SER A 129 4.37 -37.46 8.71
#